data_AF-A0A9D8RBF4-F1
#
_entry.id   AF-A0A9D8RBF4-F1
#
_cell.length_a   1.000
_cell.length_b   1.000
_cell.length_c   1.000
_cell.angle_alpha   90.00
_cell.angle_beta   90.00
_cell.angle_gamma   90.00
#
_symmetry.space_group_name_H-M   'P 1'
#
loop_
_entity.id
_entity.type
_entity.pdbx_description
1 polymer ?
#
loop_
_entity_poly.entity_id
_entity_poly.type
_entity_poly.pdbx_seq_one_letter_code
_entity_poly.pdbx_strand_id
1 'polypeptide(L)'
;QVYNSGIARINLEKRHPGTMKLVHLLPTVFTIGVIILVLLAAVARAMIYYDAAHWHTWYYICLAALAPIIIYSLIIFIDSTRKNHSVKVGLLSIPAAFTQLMGYGFGFIESWWKRCVLKKDEFQAFEKTFYK
;
A
#
# COMPACT_ATOMS: atom_id res chain seq x y z
N GLN A 1 -12.97 -6.84 2.89
CA GLN A 1 -12.92 -6.54 4.33
C GLN A 1 -11.95 -5.38 4.64
N VAL A 2 -10.64 -5.52 4.40
CA VAL A 2 -9.63 -4.51 4.81
C VAL A 2 -9.82 -3.12 4.16
N TYR A 3 -10.27 -3.09 2.91
CA TYR A 3 -10.66 -1.86 2.21
C TYR A 3 -11.75 -1.07 2.96
N ASN A 4 -12.76 -1.77 3.47
CA ASN A 4 -13.82 -1.15 4.26
C ASN A 4 -13.30 -0.61 5.59
N SER A 5 -12.28 -1.24 6.18
CA SER A 5 -11.59 -0.71 7.37
C SER A 5 -10.87 0.62 7.08
N GLY A 6 -10.31 0.79 5.88
CA GLY A 6 -9.73 2.06 5.43
C GLY A 6 -10.80 3.16 5.31
N ILE A 7 -11.93 2.85 4.67
CA ILE A 7 -13.07 3.78 4.54
C ILE A 7 -13.62 4.19 5.91
N ALA A 8 -13.82 3.19 6.78
CA ALA A 8 -14.38 3.38 8.11
C ALA A 8 -13.53 4.35 8.96
N ARG A 9 -12.22 4.43 8.72
CA ARG A 9 -11.35 5.33 9.49
C ARG A 9 -11.72 6.81 9.30
N ILE A 10 -11.95 7.22 8.05
CA ILE A 10 -12.37 8.60 7.74
C ILE A 10 -13.81 8.84 8.25
N ASN A 11 -14.67 7.82 8.18
CA ASN A 11 -16.02 7.82 8.74
C ASN A 11 -16.02 8.14 10.24
N LEU A 12 -15.25 7.36 10.99
CA LEU A 12 -15.10 7.55 12.42
C LEU A 12 -14.49 8.91 12.76
N GLU A 13 -13.47 9.37 12.02
CA GLU A 13 -12.86 10.67 12.30
C GLU A 13 -13.83 11.84 12.12
N LYS A 14 -14.71 11.79 11.11
CA LYS A 14 -15.73 12.83 10.95
C LYS A 14 -16.86 12.75 12.00
N ARG A 15 -17.21 11.55 12.47
CA ARG A 15 -18.22 11.37 13.53
C ARG A 15 -17.68 11.76 14.91
N HIS A 16 -16.42 11.42 15.17
CA HIS A 16 -15.71 11.66 16.41
C HIS A 16 -14.31 12.23 16.09
N PRO A 17 -14.19 13.56 15.98
CA PRO A 17 -12.90 14.21 15.70
C PRO A 17 -11.83 13.86 16.74
N GLY A 18 -10.60 13.62 16.28
CA GLY A 18 -9.47 13.27 17.14
C GLY A 18 -9.28 11.76 17.36
N THR A 19 -10.09 10.90 16.75
CA THR A 19 -9.85 9.44 16.80
C THR A 19 -8.66 9.04 15.92
N MET A 20 -8.35 9.78 14.87
CA MET A 20 -7.31 9.45 13.91
C MET A 20 -5.91 9.73 14.46
N LYS A 21 -5.19 8.64 14.74
CA LYS A 21 -3.76 8.66 15.09
C LYS A 21 -2.88 8.47 13.85
N LEU A 22 -1.64 8.95 13.93
CA LEU A 22 -0.61 8.82 12.88
C LEU A 22 -0.43 7.38 12.37
N VAL A 23 -0.52 6.40 13.26
CA VAL A 23 -0.36 4.97 12.90
C VAL A 23 -1.38 4.48 11.87
N HIS A 24 -2.55 5.11 11.77
CA HIS A 24 -3.57 4.75 10.77
C HIS A 24 -3.23 5.25 9.37
N LEU A 25 -2.29 6.19 9.24
CA LEU A 25 -1.81 6.67 7.96
C LEU A 25 -0.72 5.76 7.38
N LEU A 26 -0.10 4.89 8.19
CA LEU A 26 1.01 4.04 7.75
C LEU A 26 0.65 3.16 6.55
N PRO A 27 -0.51 2.47 6.48
CA PRO A 27 -0.82 1.66 5.30
C PRO A 27 -1.09 2.52 4.06
N THR A 28 -1.60 3.74 4.24
CA THR A 28 -1.79 4.72 3.16
C THR A 28 -0.44 5.22 2.62
N VAL A 29 0.48 5.58 3.51
CA VAL A 29 1.86 5.98 3.14
C VAL A 29 2.57 4.83 2.44
N PHE A 30 2.44 3.60 2.94
CA PHE A 30 2.96 2.41 2.28
C PHE A 30 2.42 2.25 0.86
N THR A 31 1.10 2.39 0.68
CA THR A 31 0.44 2.23 -0.63
C THR A 31 0.94 3.26 -1.64
N ILE A 32 0.98 4.54 -1.25
CA ILE A 32 1.48 5.62 -2.10
C ILE A 32 2.97 5.42 -2.40
N GLY A 33 3.76 5.07 -1.39
CA GLY A 33 5.19 4.81 -1.53
C GLY A 33 5.47 3.68 -2.53
N VAL A 34 4.77 2.55 -2.43
CA VAL A 34 4.92 1.43 -3.37
C VAL A 34 4.56 1.85 -4.81
N ILE A 35 3.47 2.61 -4.99
CA ILE A 35 3.08 3.11 -6.32
C ILE A 35 4.18 4.00 -6.91
N ILE A 36 4.69 4.96 -6.13
CA ILE A 36 5.76 5.86 -6.58
C ILE A 36 7.02 5.07 -6.95
N LEU A 37 7.43 4.11 -6.13
CA LEU A 37 8.62 3.29 -6.37
C LEU A 37 8.47 2.42 -7.64
N VAL A 38 7.31 1.82 -7.86
CA VAL A 38 7.03 1.03 -9.07
C VAL A 38 7.04 1.92 -10.31
N LEU A 39 6.42 3.09 -10.25
CA LEU A 39 6.42 4.04 -11.36
C LEU A 39 7.84 4.55 -11.66
N LEU A 40 8.63 4.87 -10.62
CA LEU A 40 10.01 5.29 -10.78
C LEU A 40 10.86 4.19 -11.42
N ALA A 41 10.71 2.93 -10.98
CA ALA A 41 11.39 1.80 -11.59
C ALA A 41 11.00 1.59 -13.07
N ALA A 42 9.71 1.75 -13.40
CA ALA A 42 9.22 1.64 -14.77
C ALA A 42 9.77 2.75 -15.68
N VAL A 43 9.74 4.01 -15.21
CA VAL A 43 10.31 5.15 -15.93
C VAL A 43 11.82 4.96 -16.11
N ALA A 44 12.55 4.62 -15.05
CA ALA A 44 13.98 4.37 -15.14
C ALA A 44 14.31 3.25 -16.14
N ARG A 45 13.53 2.16 -16.13
CA ARG A 45 13.70 1.06 -17.10
C ARG A 45 13.44 1.49 -18.54
N ALA A 46 12.47 2.38 -18.78
CA ALA A 46 12.21 2.95 -20.10
C ALA A 46 13.35 3.88 -20.53
N MET A 47 13.85 4.73 -19.63
CA MET A 47 14.93 5.68 -19.92
C MET A 47 16.26 4.99 -20.27
N ILE A 48 16.53 3.79 -19.77
CA ILE A 48 17.68 2.97 -20.22
C ILE A 48 17.66 2.77 -21.75
N TYR A 49 16.48 2.68 -22.37
CA TYR A 49 16.36 2.51 -23.83
C TYR A 49 16.49 3.83 -24.59
N TYR A 50 15.91 4.93 -24.06
CA TYR A 50 15.91 6.23 -24.74
C TYR A 50 17.20 7.04 -24.56
N ASP A 51 17.90 6.86 -23.44
CA ASP A 51 19.13 7.58 -23.07
C ASP A 51 20.25 6.57 -22.78
N ALA A 52 20.68 5.88 -23.84
CA ALA A 52 21.71 4.85 -23.75
C ALA A 52 23.07 5.38 -23.27
N ALA A 53 23.36 6.67 -23.45
CA ALA A 53 24.58 7.31 -22.98
C ALA A 53 24.69 7.29 -21.44
N HIS A 54 23.57 7.38 -20.72
CA HIS A 54 23.52 7.38 -19.26
C HIS A 54 22.82 6.13 -18.68
N TRP A 55 22.91 5.00 -19.38
CA TRP A 55 22.23 3.77 -18.99
C TRP A 55 22.54 3.34 -17.54
N HIS A 56 23.78 3.56 -17.07
CA HIS A 56 24.19 3.26 -15.70
C HIS A 56 23.38 4.02 -14.66
N THR A 57 23.16 5.33 -14.88
CA THR A 57 22.38 6.19 -13.97
C THR A 57 20.96 5.67 -13.83
N TRP A 58 20.31 5.38 -14.97
CA TRP A 58 18.95 4.85 -14.99
C TRP A 58 18.86 3.44 -14.41
N TYR A 59 19.90 2.61 -14.59
CA TYR A 59 20.01 1.31 -13.93
C TYR A 59 20.06 1.43 -12.40
N TYR A 60 20.91 2.32 -11.86
CA TYR A 60 21.00 2.53 -10.41
C TYR A 60 19.71 3.12 -9.83
N ILE A 61 19.03 4.03 -10.53
CA ILE A 61 17.72 4.55 -10.09
C ILE A 61 16.68 3.42 -10.03
N CYS A 62 16.63 2.56 -11.05
CA CYS A 62 15.74 1.41 -11.08
C CYS A 62 16.00 0.46 -9.89
N LEU A 63 17.28 0.14 -9.64
CA LEU A 63 17.68 -0.72 -8.53
C LEU A 63 17.32 -0.08 -7.17
N ALA A 64 17.60 1.22 -7.00
CA ALA A 64 17.29 1.96 -5.79
C ALA A 64 15.77 2.01 -5.52
N ALA A 65 14.95 2.14 -6.57
CA ALA A 65 13.49 2.13 -6.45
C ALA A 65 12.94 0.75 -6.05
N LEU A 66 13.52 -0.33 -6.59
CA LEU A 66 13.08 -1.70 -6.26
C LEU A 66 13.61 -2.22 -4.92
N ALA A 67 14.79 -1.76 -4.49
CA ALA A 67 15.45 -2.19 -3.27
C ALA A 67 14.54 -2.19 -2.03
N PRO A 68 13.82 -1.10 -1.67
CA PRO A 68 12.96 -1.10 -0.48
C PRO A 68 11.81 -2.12 -0.57
N ILE A 69 11.23 -2.34 -1.76
CA ILE A 69 10.16 -3.32 -1.97
C ILE A 69 10.68 -4.74 -1.78
N ILE A 70 11.86 -5.03 -2.34
CA ILE A 70 12.52 -6.34 -2.23
C ILE A 70 12.93 -6.59 -0.76
N ILE A 71 13.57 -5.62 -0.11
CA ILE A 71 13.99 -5.74 1.30
C ILE A 71 12.78 -5.99 2.20
N TYR A 72 11.70 -5.23 2.04
CA TYR A 72 10.48 -5.44 2.82
C TYR A 72 9.87 -6.83 2.61
N SER A 73 9.83 -7.30 1.36
CA SER A 73 9.34 -8.63 1.01
C SER A 73 10.19 -9.75 1.60
N LEU A 74 11.52 -9.58 1.59
CA LEU A 74 12.46 -10.52 2.20
C LEU A 74 12.31 -10.56 3.72
N ILE A 75 12.12 -9.42 4.37
CA ILE A 75 11.88 -9.36 5.83
C ILE A 75 10.62 -10.15 6.19
N ILE A 76 9.50 -9.92 5.49
CA ILE A 76 8.25 -10.66 5.70
C ILE A 76 8.45 -12.15 5.46
N PHE A 77 9.10 -12.50 4.35
CA PHE A 77 9.36 -13.89 3.99
C PHE A 77 10.18 -14.62 5.05
N ILE A 78 11.30 -14.03 5.48
CA ILE A 78 12.20 -14.63 6.48
C ILE A 78 11.49 -14.76 7.83
N ASP A 79 10.80 -13.70 8.29
CA ASP A 79 10.09 -13.70 9.57
C ASP A 79 8.98 -14.76 9.59
N SER A 80 8.15 -14.78 8.54
CA SER A 80 7.04 -15.73 8.43
C SER A 80 7.53 -17.17 8.26
N THR A 81 8.59 -17.39 7.47
CA THR A 81 9.19 -18.73 7.30
C THR A 81 9.73 -19.26 8.63
N ARG A 82 10.42 -18.41 9.40
CA ARG A 82 10.99 -18.80 10.71
C ARG A 82 9.91 -19.09 11.74
N LYS A 83 8.87 -18.26 11.82
CA LYS A 83 7.77 -18.43 12.78
C LYS A 83 6.89 -19.65 12.50
N ASN A 84 6.67 -19.95 11.22
CA ASN A 84 5.77 -21.03 10.81
C ASN A 84 6.50 -22.31 10.39
N HIS A 85 7.84 -22.32 10.44
CA HIS A 85 8.68 -23.42 9.97
C HIS A 85 8.32 -23.91 8.55
N SER A 86 7.86 -22.99 7.68
CA SER A 86 7.32 -23.33 6.36
C SER A 86 7.63 -22.26 5.32
N VAL A 87 8.46 -22.62 4.34
CA VAL A 87 8.81 -21.75 3.19
C VAL A 87 7.57 -21.36 2.39
N LYS A 88 6.61 -22.28 2.27
CA LYS A 88 5.34 -22.01 1.59
C LYS A 88 4.55 -20.89 2.28
N VAL A 89 4.50 -20.91 3.62
CA VAL A 89 3.86 -19.83 4.40
C VAL A 89 4.63 -18.52 4.26
N GLY A 90 5.96 -18.58 4.25
CA GLY A 90 6.81 -17.44 3.90
C GLY A 90 6.43 -16.81 2.57
N LEU A 91 6.36 -17.60 1.49
CA LEU A 91 6.02 -17.10 0.15
C LEU A 91 4.60 -16.51 0.09
N LEU A 92 3.62 -17.16 0.72
CA LEU A 92 2.24 -16.68 0.75
C LEU A 92 2.06 -15.41 1.59
N SER A 93 2.94 -15.17 2.58
CA SER A 93 2.84 -14.00 3.44
C SER A 93 3.17 -12.67 2.73
N ILE A 94 4.00 -12.69 1.68
CA ILE A 94 4.30 -11.51 0.87
C ILE A 94 3.02 -10.95 0.22
N PRO A 95 2.32 -11.68 -0.69
CA PRO A 95 1.11 -11.14 -1.32
C PRO A 95 0.00 -10.86 -0.31
N ALA A 96 -0.09 -11.61 0.80
CA ALA A 96 -1.04 -11.34 1.87
C ALA A 96 -0.78 -9.98 2.54
N ALA A 97 0.46 -9.67 2.90
CA ALA A 97 0.83 -8.40 3.52
C ALA A 97 0.58 -7.21 2.59
N PHE A 98 0.97 -7.32 1.31
CA PHE A 98 0.70 -6.28 0.31
C PHE A 98 -0.79 -6.08 0.10
N THR A 99 -1.57 -7.16 -0.06
CA THR A 99 -3.03 -7.08 -0.22
C THR A 99 -3.68 -6.40 0.99
N GLN A 100 -3.21 -6.69 2.21
CA GLN A 100 -3.73 -6.09 3.43
C GLN A 100 -3.41 -4.59 3.52
N LEU A 101 -2.15 -4.20 3.33
CA LEU A 101 -1.73 -2.79 3.44
C LEU A 101 -2.32 -1.93 2.32
N MET A 102 -2.22 -2.41 1.07
CA MET A 102 -2.76 -1.70 -0.10
C MET A 102 -4.28 -1.65 -0.07
N GLY A 103 -4.93 -2.75 0.33
CA GLY A 103 -6.38 -2.78 0.52
C GLY A 103 -6.84 -1.70 1.50
N TYR A 104 -6.20 -1.58 2.66
CA TYR A 104 -6.49 -0.49 3.60
C TYR A 104 -6.23 0.89 2.98
N GLY A 105 -5.03 1.09 2.42
CA GLY A 105 -4.60 2.39 1.92
C GLY A 105 -5.49 2.92 0.82
N PHE A 106 -5.89 2.09 -0.14
CA PHE A 106 -6.84 2.49 -1.18
C PHE A 106 -8.20 2.88 -0.60
N GLY A 107 -8.74 2.13 0.36
CA GLY A 107 -10.01 2.46 1.00
C GLY A 107 -9.95 3.77 1.79
N PHE A 108 -8.82 4.02 2.45
CA PHE A 108 -8.55 5.26 3.15
C PHE A 108 -8.49 6.45 2.19
N ILE A 109 -7.71 6.36 1.11
CA ILE A 109 -7.54 7.42 0.10
C ILE A 109 -8.89 7.75 -0.55
N GLU A 110 -9.65 6.72 -0.94
CA GLU A 110 -10.93 6.91 -1.59
C GLU A 110 -11.93 7.62 -0.69
N SER A 111 -12.03 7.19 0.58
CA SER A 111 -12.92 7.84 1.56
C SER A 111 -12.47 9.25 1.90
N TRP A 112 -11.16 9.48 2.03
CA TRP A 112 -10.62 10.81 2.26
C TRP A 112 -10.96 11.75 1.10
N TRP A 113 -10.78 11.31 -0.15
CA TRP A 113 -11.13 12.11 -1.33
C TRP A 113 -12.63 12.42 -1.37
N LYS A 114 -13.48 11.40 -1.25
CA LYS A 114 -14.94 11.58 -1.33
C LYS A 114 -15.48 12.44 -0.19
N ARG A 115 -15.00 12.23 1.04
CA ARG A 115 -15.56 12.90 2.22
C ARG A 115 -14.90 14.23 2.50
N CYS A 116 -13.58 14.35 2.40
CA CYS A 116 -12.87 15.60 2.73
C CYS A 116 -12.84 16.57 1.54
N VAL A 117 -12.62 16.08 0.31
CA VAL A 117 -12.51 16.93 -0.89
C VAL A 117 -13.86 17.15 -1.54
N LEU A 118 -14.59 16.07 -1.88
CA LEU A 118 -15.88 16.16 -2.56
C LEU A 118 -17.07 16.44 -1.62
N LYS A 119 -16.85 16.48 -0.30
CA LYS A 119 -17.87 16.69 0.75
C LYS A 119 -19.10 15.78 0.62
N LYS A 120 -18.94 14.58 0.06
CA LYS A 120 -20.02 13.60 -0.04
C LYS A 120 -20.34 12.98 1.32
N ASP A 121 -21.56 12.48 1.43
CA ASP A 121 -22.03 11.75 2.59
C ASP A 121 -21.25 10.45 2.84
N GLU A 122 -21.48 9.88 4.02
CA GLU A 122 -20.89 8.61 4.39
C GLU A 122 -21.29 7.50 3.43
N PHE A 123 -20.32 6.68 3.05
CA PHE A 123 -20.55 5.48 2.29
C PHE A 123 -19.77 4.32 2.91
N GLN A 124 -20.25 3.11 2.64
CA GLN A 124 -19.54 1.87 2.92
C GLN A 124 -19.28 1.15 1.59
N ALA A 125 -18.15 0.46 1.47
CA ALA A 125 -17.87 -0.32 0.25
C ALA A 125 -18.82 -1.53 0.09
N PHE A 126 -19.49 -1.94 1.16
CA PHE A 126 -20.51 -2.98 1.15
C PHE A 126 -21.77 -2.42 1.79
N GLU A 127 -22.83 -2.19 1.01
CA GLU A 127 -24.16 -1.81 1.53
C GLU A 127 -24.83 -2.93 2.32
N LYS A 128 -24.42 -4.19 2.10
CA LYS A 128 -24.91 -5.35 2.86
C LYS A 128 -23.97 -5.63 4.03
N THR A 129 -24.34 -5.16 5.22
CA THR A 129 -23.82 -5.68 6.48
C THR A 129 -24.14 -7.18 6.58
N PHE A 130 -23.17 -7.99 7.01
CA PHE A 130 -23.38 -9.41 7.34
C PHE A 130 -24.38 -9.61 8.50
N TYR A 131 -24.59 -8.56 9.29
CA TYR A 131 -25.59 -8.52 10.34
C TYR A 131 -26.89 -7.94 9.75
N LYS A 132 -27.89 -8.82 9.66
CA LYS A 132 -29.30 -8.45 9.70
C LYS A 132 -29.70 -8.21 11.14
#